data_AF-A0A061QT80-F1
#
_entry.id   AF-A0A061QT80-F1
#
_cell.length_a   1.000
_cell.length_b   1.000
_cell.length_c   1.000
_cell.angle_alpha   90.00
_cell.angle_beta   90.00
_cell.angle_gamma   90.00
#
_symmetry.space_group_name_H-M   'P 1'
#
loop_
_entity.id
_entity.type
_entity.pdbx_description
1 polymer ?
#
loop_
_entity_poly.entity_id
_entity_poly.type
_entity_poly.pdbx_seq_one_letter_code
_entity_poly.pdbx_strand_id
1 'polypeptide(L)'
;RHKPVNVRFIEYMPFDGNVWSRDKMVSYAEMRSRVEEAFPQGIERCSDPRGEVAKNFRVKGFRGSVSFITSMTEHFCGECNRLRLMADGNLKVCLFGANEVSLRDAMRE
;
A
#
# COMPACT_ATOMS: atom_id res chain seq x y z
N ARG A 1 -15.51 11.83 -8.10
CA ARG A 1 -15.73 13.28 -8.26
C ARG A 1 -16.45 13.94 -7.08
N HIS A 2 -17.71 13.60 -6.80
CA HIS A 2 -18.56 14.36 -5.85
C HIS A 2 -18.46 13.94 -4.37
N LYS A 3 -17.84 12.79 -4.08
CA LYS A 3 -17.66 12.27 -2.72
C LYS A 3 -16.21 12.46 -2.26
N PRO A 4 -15.97 12.77 -0.97
CA PRO A 4 -14.63 12.86 -0.39
C PRO A 4 -14.06 11.46 -0.09
N VAL A 5 -13.92 10.65 -1.13
CA VAL A 5 -13.41 9.27 -1.04
C VAL A 5 -12.00 9.23 -1.64
N ASN A 6 -11.09 8.56 -0.95
CA ASN A 6 -9.79 8.20 -1.48
C ASN A 6 -9.85 6.76 -2.03
N VAL A 7 -9.59 6.60 -3.33
CA VAL A 7 -9.44 5.29 -3.96
C VAL A 7 -7.96 4.93 -4.00
N ARG A 8 -7.58 3.82 -3.37
CA ARG A 8 -6.19 3.36 -3.31
C ARG A 8 -6.01 2.11 -4.17
N PHE A 9 -5.11 2.20 -5.15
CA PHE A 9 -4.68 1.06 -5.95
C PHE A 9 -3.41 0.47 -5.32
N ILE A 10 -3.41 -0.83 -5.11
CA ILE A 10 -2.32 -1.56 -4.47
C ILE A 10 -1.82 -2.61 -5.46
N GLU A 11 -0.51 -2.65 -5.69
CA GLU A 11 0.07 -3.66 -6.56
C GLU A 11 -0.14 -5.06 -5.99
N TYR A 12 -0.45 -5.99 -6.89
CA TYR A 12 -0.70 -7.37 -6.53
C TYR A 12 0.58 -8.06 -6.06
N MET A 13 0.63 -8.37 -4.77
CA MET A 13 1.76 -9.06 -4.13
C MET A 13 1.53 -10.58 -4.07
N PRO A 14 2.61 -11.37 -4.04
CA PRO A 14 2.52 -12.79 -3.70
C PRO A 14 2.20 -12.95 -2.20
N PHE A 15 1.23 -13.80 -1.88
CA PHE A 15 0.91 -14.18 -0.50
C PHE A 15 0.72 -15.69 -0.42
N ASP A 16 0.98 -16.29 0.74
CA ASP A 16 0.62 -17.68 0.97
C ASP A 16 -0.90 -17.86 0.78
N GLY A 17 -1.27 -18.77 -0.13
CA GLY A 17 -2.67 -19.05 -0.46
C GLY A 17 -3.24 -18.27 -1.66
N ASN A 18 -2.48 -17.42 -2.35
CA ASN A 18 -2.91 -16.85 -3.63
C ASN A 18 -2.19 -17.47 -4.83
N VAL A 19 -2.90 -17.59 -5.96
CA VAL A 19 -2.29 -17.98 -7.25
C VAL A 19 -1.67 -16.72 -7.85
N TRP A 20 -0.54 -16.30 -7.27
CA TRP A 20 0.19 -15.14 -7.76
C TRP A 20 0.74 -15.40 -9.17
N SER A 21 0.57 -14.41 -10.05
CA SER A 21 1.14 -14.42 -11.39
C SER A 21 1.49 -12.98 -11.74
N ARG A 22 2.69 -12.82 -12.31
CA ARG A 22 3.17 -11.53 -12.80
C ARG A 22 2.24 -10.96 -13.88
N ASP A 23 1.60 -11.82 -14.68
CA ASP A 23 0.70 -11.42 -15.76
C ASP A 23 -0.60 -10.78 -15.25
N LYS A 24 -0.92 -10.98 -13.97
CA LYS A 24 -2.08 -10.35 -13.31
C LYS A 24 -1.71 -9.05 -12.60
N MET A 25 -0.43 -8.67 -12.61
CA MET A 25 0.05 -7.46 -11.96
C MET A 25 -0.07 -6.27 -12.91
N VAL A 26 -0.73 -5.21 -12.45
CA VAL A 26 -0.70 -3.90 -13.11
C VAL A 26 0.31 -3.05 -12.36
N SER A 27 1.36 -2.62 -13.04
CA SER A 27 2.45 -1.84 -12.41
C SER A 27 1.98 -0.44 -12.02
N TYR A 28 2.69 0.21 -11.09
CA TYR A 28 2.48 1.62 -10.76
C TYR A 28 2.45 2.52 -12.00
N ALA A 29 3.44 2.38 -12.89
CA ALA A 29 3.53 3.19 -14.11
C ALA A 29 2.29 3.02 -14.99
N GLU A 30 1.82 1.77 -15.16
CA GLU A 30 0.64 1.45 -15.95
C GLU A 30 -0.65 1.95 -15.29
N MET A 31 -0.84 1.70 -13.99
CA MET A 31 -1.99 2.21 -13.24
C MET A 31 -2.06 3.74 -13.32
N ARG A 32 -0.92 4.41 -13.20
CA ARG A 32 -0.82 5.86 -13.31
C ARG A 32 -1.19 6.34 -14.72
N SER A 33 -0.63 5.74 -15.78
CA SER A 33 -0.95 6.08 -17.17
C SER A 33 -2.45 5.97 -17.45
N ARG A 34 -3.08 4.86 -17.06
CA ARG A 34 -4.52 4.64 -17.23
C ARG A 34 -5.37 5.69 -16.51
N VAL A 35 -4.94 6.13 -15.32
CA VAL A 35 -5.63 7.19 -14.58
C VAL A 35 -5.41 8.55 -15.25
N GLU A 36 -4.21 8.86 -15.73
CA GLU A 36 -3.91 10.10 -16.47
C GLU A 36 -4.71 10.17 -17.79
N GLU A 37 -4.82 9.06 -18.53
CA GLU A 37 -5.64 8.93 -19.74
C GLU A 37 -7.13 9.14 -19.46
N ALA A 38 -7.64 8.60 -18.34
CA ALA A 38 -9.04 8.74 -17.94
C ALA A 38 -9.41 10.15 -17.45
N PHE A 39 -8.41 10.97 -17.08
CA PHE A 39 -8.60 12.34 -16.61
C PHE A 39 -7.70 13.32 -17.39
N PRO A 40 -8.10 13.72 -18.62
CA PRO A 40 -7.29 14.58 -19.51
C PRO A 40 -6.89 15.93 -18.91
N GLN A 41 -7.63 16.43 -17.92
CA GLN A 41 -7.28 17.62 -17.14
C GLN A 41 -6.05 17.42 -16.22
N GLY A 42 -5.52 16.21 -16.14
CA GLY A 42 -4.37 15.82 -15.34
C GLY A 42 -4.71 15.44 -13.90
N ILE A 43 -3.74 14.78 -13.26
CA ILE A 43 -3.70 14.51 -11.82
C ILE A 43 -2.49 15.20 -11.21
N GLU A 44 -2.65 15.79 -10.04
CA GLU A 44 -1.63 16.55 -9.34
C GLU A 44 -1.08 15.74 -8.16
N ARG A 45 0.25 15.64 -8.06
CA ARG A 45 0.93 14.97 -6.94
C ARG A 45 0.74 15.78 -5.65
N CYS A 46 0.27 15.14 -4.60
CA CYS A 46 0.17 15.72 -3.27
C CYS A 46 1.50 15.60 -2.51
N SER A 47 1.72 16.47 -1.51
CA SER A 47 2.80 16.30 -0.53
C SER A 47 2.43 15.17 0.43
N ASP A 48 3.35 14.22 0.61
CA ASP A 48 3.15 13.10 1.53
C ASP A 48 3.96 13.30 2.81
N PRO A 49 3.39 12.93 3.97
CA PRO A 49 4.15 12.92 5.21
C PRO A 49 5.22 11.83 5.17
N ARG A 50 6.27 12.00 6.00
CA ARG A 50 7.34 11.01 6.14
C ARG A 50 6.77 9.65 6.56
N GLY A 51 7.20 8.58 5.88
CA GLY A 51 6.75 7.21 6.13
C GLY A 51 5.38 6.85 5.51
N GLU A 52 4.76 7.75 4.75
CA GLU A 52 3.61 7.39 3.91
C GLU A 52 4.06 6.49 2.75
N VAL A 53 3.38 5.36 2.60
CA VAL A 53 3.67 4.37 1.56
C VAL A 53 2.88 4.62 0.27
N ALA A 54 1.78 5.37 0.38
CA ALA A 54 0.91 5.68 -0.75
C ALA A 54 1.33 6.98 -1.44
N LYS A 55 1.55 6.92 -2.75
CA LYS A 55 1.73 8.11 -3.58
C LYS A 55 0.37 8.75 -3.84
N ASN A 56 0.07 9.83 -3.14
CA ASN A 56 -1.22 10.52 -3.20
C ASN A 56 -1.30 11.52 -4.37
N PHE A 57 -2.42 11.49 -5.09
CA PHE A 57 -2.75 12.40 -6.19
C PHE A 57 -4.19 12.93 -6.07
N ARG A 58 -4.45 14.08 -6.71
CA ARG A 58 -5.77 14.69 -6.80
C ARG A 58 -6.06 15.15 -8.22
N VAL A 59 -7.33 15.03 -8.64
CA VAL A 59 -7.83 15.65 -9.86
C VAL A 59 -8.40 17.03 -9.52
N LYS A 60 -8.03 18.07 -10.27
CA LYS A 60 -8.53 19.44 -10.04
C LYS A 60 -10.07 19.48 -10.06
N GLY A 61 -10.65 20.13 -9.06
CA GLY A 61 -12.12 20.26 -8.91
C GLY A 61 -12.84 19.01 -8.40
N PHE A 62 -12.13 17.94 -8.03
CA PHE A 62 -12.73 16.75 -7.42
C PHE A 62 -12.63 16.83 -5.90
N ARG A 63 -13.65 16.33 -5.19
CA ARG A 63 -13.63 16.21 -3.72
C ARG A 63 -12.82 15.00 -3.23
N GLY A 64 -12.70 13.98 -4.07
CA GLY A 64 -11.97 12.74 -3.77
C GLY A 64 -10.50 12.80 -4.21
N SER A 65 -9.78 11.73 -3.93
CA SER A 65 -8.38 11.54 -4.31
C SER A 65 -8.12 10.13 -4.82
N VAL A 66 -6.95 9.94 -5.43
CA VAL A 66 -6.45 8.63 -5.85
C VAL A 66 -5.05 8.45 -5.31
N SER A 67 -4.73 7.26 -4.81
CA SER A 67 -3.38 6.95 -4.35
C SER A 67 -2.90 5.61 -4.89
N PHE A 68 -1.59 5.48 -5.05
CA PHE A 68 -0.96 4.25 -5.52
C PHE A 68 0.01 3.72 -4.47
N ILE A 69 -0.11 2.45 -4.11
CA ILE A 69 0.79 1.74 -3.20
C ILE A 69 1.62 0.75 -4.04
N THR A 70 2.92 1.04 -4.13
CA THR A 70 3.86 0.42 -5.08
C THR A 70 4.63 -0.74 -4.46
N SER A 71 3.92 -1.71 -3.90
CA SER A 71 4.51 -2.77 -3.09
C SER A 71 5.52 -3.67 -3.81
N MET A 72 5.47 -3.74 -5.15
CA MET A 72 6.32 -4.60 -5.96
C MET A 72 7.33 -3.82 -6.82
N THR A 73 6.92 -2.71 -7.42
CA THR A 73 7.78 -1.97 -8.38
C THR A 73 8.68 -0.95 -7.72
N GLU A 74 8.26 -0.36 -6.60
CA GLU A 74 9.01 0.65 -5.85
C GLU A 74 8.84 0.41 -4.35
N HIS A 75 9.63 -0.52 -3.80
CA HIS A 75 9.52 -0.98 -2.41
C HIS A 75 9.77 0.13 -1.38
N PHE A 76 9.08 0.03 -0.24
CA PHE A 76 9.13 0.99 0.87
C PHE A 76 9.64 0.38 2.20
N CYS A 77 10.32 -0.76 2.15
CA CYS A 77 10.81 -1.45 3.35
C CYS A 77 11.82 -0.62 4.16
N GLY A 78 12.63 0.21 3.50
CA GLY A 78 13.66 1.04 4.14
C GLY A 78 13.11 2.12 5.08
N GLU A 79 11.85 2.52 4.91
CA GLU A 79 11.16 3.47 5.81
C GLU A 79 10.11 2.78 6.69
N CYS A 80 9.99 1.44 6.62
CA CYS A 80 8.96 0.71 7.34
C CYS A 80 9.20 0.74 8.85
N ASN A 81 8.24 1.29 9.58
CA ASN A 81 8.26 1.42 11.04
C ASN A 81 7.13 0.62 11.73
N ARG A 82 6.61 -0.41 11.05
CA ARG A 82 5.45 -1.19 11.53
C ARG A 82 5.89 -2.45 12.28
N LEU A 83 5.31 -2.64 13.46
CA LEU A 83 5.27 -3.91 14.20
C LEU A 83 3.86 -4.47 14.15
N ARG A 84 3.72 -5.80 14.20
CA ARG A 84 2.43 -6.48 14.18
C ARG A 84 2.31 -7.41 15.38
N LEU A 85 1.22 -7.26 16.13
CA LEU A 85 0.76 -8.27 17.08
C LEU A 85 -0.29 -9.15 16.40
N MET A 86 -0.09 -10.45 16.42
CA MET A 86 -1.02 -11.42 15.86
C MET A 86 -2.08 -11.84 16.87
N ALA A 87 -3.14 -12.48 16.38
CA ALA A 87 -4.30 -12.86 17.18
C ALA A 87 -3.97 -13.90 18.26
N ASP A 88 -2.92 -14.69 18.08
CA ASP A 88 -2.42 -15.68 19.04
C ASP A 88 -1.48 -15.07 20.11
N GLY A 89 -1.12 -13.79 19.97
CA GLY A 89 -0.24 -13.05 20.88
C GLY A 89 1.23 -13.02 20.46
N ASN A 90 1.57 -13.49 19.26
CA ASN A 90 2.93 -13.43 18.72
C ASN A 90 3.21 -12.07 18.03
N LEU A 91 4.43 -11.54 18.18
CA LEU A 91 4.94 -10.35 17.52
C LEU A 91 5.67 -10.68 16.22
N LYS A 92 5.42 -9.90 15.17
CA LYS A 92 6.17 -9.90 13.90
C LYS A 92 6.71 -8.52 13.57
N VAL A 93 7.94 -8.49 13.07
CA VAL A 93 8.62 -7.26 12.60
C VAL A 93 8.42 -7.00 11.10
N CYS A 94 7.91 -7.98 10.36
CA CYS A 94 7.62 -7.88 8.94
C CYS A 94 6.32 -8.63 8.63
N LEU A 95 5.53 -8.12 7.68
CA LEU A 95 4.29 -8.77 7.25
C LEU A 95 4.54 -10.17 6.67
N PHE A 96 5.69 -10.38 6.04
CA PHE A 96 6.09 -11.61 5.36
C PHE A 96 7.32 -12.29 5.99
N GLY A 97 7.81 -11.79 7.13
CA GLY A 97 8.93 -12.41 7.82
C GLY A 97 8.49 -13.73 8.46
N ALA A 98 9.33 -14.77 8.39
CA ALA A 98 9.04 -16.04 9.05
C ALA A 98 9.17 -15.97 10.58
N ASN A 99 9.98 -15.04 11.09
CA ASN A 99 10.33 -14.96 12.51
C ASN A 99 9.23 -14.29 13.34
N GLU A 100 8.95 -14.88 14.50
CA GLU A 100 7.93 -14.43 15.45
C GLU A 100 8.41 -14.63 16.89
N VAL A 101 7.91 -13.83 17.83
CA VAL A 101 8.22 -13.94 19.27
C VAL A 101 6.93 -13.84 20.08
N SER A 102 6.73 -14.73 21.06
CA SER A 102 5.53 -14.71 21.92
C SER A 102 5.59 -13.58 22.94
N LEU A 103 4.85 -12.49 22.69
CA LEU A 103 4.67 -11.42 23.66
C LEU A 103 3.75 -11.86 24.81
N ARG A 104 2.74 -12.66 24.48
CA ARG A 104 1.76 -13.17 25.46
C ARG A 104 2.44 -13.91 26.60
N ASP A 105 3.38 -14.81 26.27
CA ASP A 105 4.04 -15.63 27.29
C ASP A 105 5.00 -14.76 28.10
N ALA A 106 5.79 -13.90 27.45
CA ALA A 106 6.67 -12.94 28.12
C ALA A 106 5.95 -11.95 29.07
N MET A 107 4.67 -11.65 28.83
CA MET A 107 3.85 -10.79 29.70
C MET A 107 3.14 -11.53 30.85
N ARG A 108 3.12 -12.86 30.83
CA ARG A 108 2.42 -13.70 31.81
C ARG A 108 3.34 -14.39 32.80
N GLU A 109 4.65 -14.21 32.63
CA GLU A 109 5.66 -14.46 33.65
C GLU A 109 5.59 -13.42 34.77
#